data_AF-A0AB37QJY0-F1
#
_entry.id   AF-A0AB37QJY0-F1
#
_cell.length_a   1.000
_cell.length_b   1.000
_cell.length_c   1.000
_cell.angle_alpha   90.00
_cell.angle_beta   90.00
_cell.angle_gamma   90.00
#
_symmetry.space_group_name_H-M   'P 1'
#
loop_
_entity.id
_entity.type
_entity.pdbx_description
1 polymer ?
#
loop_
_entity_poly.entity_id
_entity_poly.type
_entity_poly.pdbx_seq_one_letter_code
_entity_poly.pdbx_strand_id
1 'polypeptide(L)'
;EDDALRERVQLAYEGLTTAGPRNSYILHARNASGLVADATAESPSPAVVKVTVLALEGSGAAGADLLETVRLNLSDEDVRPLGDRLTVQSAEILPYRINAVVHMVGSGPETEATLAECKNR
;
A
#
# COMPACT_ATOMS: atom_id res chain seq x y z
N GLU A 1 -11.65 -9.43 -0.63
CA GLU A 1 -11.93 -8.73 0.66
C GLU A 1 -11.17 -9.35 1.83
N ASP A 2 -11.12 -10.68 1.94
CA ASP A 2 -10.38 -11.35 3.02
C ASP A 2 -8.87 -11.07 3.05
N ASP A 3 -8.23 -10.79 1.91
CA ASP A 3 -6.78 -10.62 1.84
C ASP A 3 -6.28 -9.41 2.63
N ALA A 4 -6.96 -8.27 2.53
CA ALA A 4 -6.62 -7.05 3.28
C ALA A 4 -6.81 -7.25 4.79
N LEU A 5 -7.87 -7.98 5.19
CA LEU A 5 -8.09 -8.34 6.59
C LEU A 5 -7.01 -9.30 7.08
N ARG A 6 -6.65 -10.31 6.29
CA ARG A 6 -5.62 -11.31 6.63
C ARG A 6 -4.26 -10.67 6.82
N GLU A 7 -3.90 -9.74 5.94
CA GLU A 7 -2.64 -9.01 6.02
C GLU A 7 -2.58 -8.12 7.27
N ARG A 8 -3.68 -7.43 7.61
CA ARG A 8 -3.78 -6.65 8.86
C ARG A 8 -3.64 -7.53 10.10
N VAL A 9 -4.20 -8.74 10.08
CA VAL A 9 -4.03 -9.71 11.18
C VAL A 9 -2.57 -10.15 11.31
N GLN A 10 -1.87 -10.36 10.20
CA GLN A 10 -0.44 -10.70 10.21
C GLN A 10 0.41 -9.55 10.78
N LEU A 11 0.07 -8.31 10.43
CA LEU A 11 0.74 -7.11 10.92
C LEU A 11 0.32 -6.71 12.34
N ALA A 12 -0.68 -7.35 12.96
CA ALA A 12 -1.24 -6.90 14.24
C ALA A 12 -0.20 -6.74 15.36
N TYR A 13 0.82 -7.60 15.38
CA TYR A 13 1.91 -7.50 16.36
C TYR A 13 2.77 -6.24 16.19
N GLU A 14 2.86 -5.70 14.97
CA GLU A 14 3.55 -4.45 14.68
C GLU A 14 2.80 -3.23 15.25
N GLY A 15 1.56 -3.39 15.68
CA GLY A 15 0.77 -2.35 16.35
C GLY A 15 0.89 -2.34 17.88
N LEU A 16 1.63 -3.27 18.48
CA LEU A 16 1.86 -3.31 19.93
C LEU A 16 2.92 -2.32 20.39
N THR A 17 3.76 -1.88 19.45
CA THR A 17 4.83 -0.91 19.65
C THR A 17 4.35 0.44 19.12
N THR A 18 4.83 1.53 19.70
CA THR A 18 4.77 2.84 19.04
C THR A 18 5.53 2.73 17.72
N ALA A 19 5.33 3.64 16.75
CA ALA A 19 5.86 3.53 15.40
C ALA A 19 7.40 3.64 15.28
N GLY A 20 8.17 2.90 16.09
CA GLY A 20 9.63 2.82 16.05
C GLY A 20 10.16 1.93 14.92
N PRO A 21 9.62 0.71 14.68
CA PRO A 21 10.07 -0.11 13.57
C PRO A 21 9.32 0.23 12.27
N ARG A 22 9.93 -0.12 11.13
CA ARG A 22 9.40 0.16 9.79
C ARG A 22 7.95 -0.31 9.62
N ASN A 23 7.65 -1.53 10.05
CA ASN A 23 6.34 -2.14 9.82
C ASN A 23 5.23 -1.52 10.67
N SER A 24 5.56 -0.92 11.83
CA SER A 24 4.58 -0.18 12.62
C SER A 24 4.07 1.05 11.88
N TYR A 25 4.96 1.83 11.24
CA TYR A 25 4.53 2.95 10.40
C TYR A 25 3.58 2.49 9.28
N ILE A 26 3.90 1.35 8.64
CA ILE A 26 3.08 0.77 7.58
C ILE A 26 1.69 0.40 8.11
N LEU A 27 1.62 -0.29 9.24
CA LEU A 27 0.36 -0.69 9.85
C LEU A 27 -0.47 0.53 10.27
N HIS A 28 0.11 1.50 10.98
CA HIS A 28 -0.62 2.69 11.41
C HIS A 28 -1.12 3.50 10.21
N ALA A 29 -0.31 3.64 9.15
CA ALA A 29 -0.74 4.29 7.91
C ALA A 29 -1.94 3.57 7.27
N ARG A 30 -1.92 2.23 7.23
CA ARG A 30 -3.02 1.43 6.67
C ARG A 30 -4.26 1.37 7.56
N ASN A 31 -4.12 1.59 8.86
CA ASN A 31 -5.25 1.66 9.78
C ASN A 31 -5.91 3.03 9.81
N ALA A 32 -5.22 4.08 9.34
CA ALA A 32 -5.76 5.44 9.29
C ALA A 32 -7.01 5.57 8.41
N SER A 33 -7.10 4.80 7.31
CA SER A 33 -8.27 4.80 6.43
C SER A 33 -8.38 3.50 5.61
N GLY A 34 -9.61 3.08 5.31
CA GLY A 34 -9.89 1.96 4.39
C GLY A 34 -9.57 2.27 2.91
N LEU A 35 -9.32 3.55 2.58
CA LEU A 35 -8.93 3.98 1.24
C LEU A 35 -7.43 3.81 0.97
N VAL A 36 -6.64 3.43 1.97
CA VAL A 36 -5.22 3.10 1.79
C VAL A 36 -5.12 1.64 1.33
N ALA A 37 -4.73 1.43 0.08
CA ALA A 37 -4.48 0.09 -0.45
C ALA A 37 -3.20 -0.49 0.18
N ASP A 38 -2.12 0.29 0.13
CA ASP A 38 -0.81 -0.07 0.64
C ASP A 38 -0.05 1.16 1.14
N ALA A 39 0.93 0.93 2.01
CA ALA A 39 1.81 1.97 2.52
C ALA A 39 3.23 1.42 2.69
N THR A 40 4.22 2.25 2.40
CA THR A 40 5.63 1.93 2.64
C THR A 40 6.27 3.01 3.50
N ALA A 41 7.15 2.62 4.40
CA ALA A 41 7.88 3.53 5.28
C ALA A 41 9.39 3.35 5.09
N GLU A 42 10.10 4.45 4.90
CA GLU A 42 11.55 4.46 4.72
C GLU A 42 12.18 5.63 5.47
N SER A 43 13.44 5.48 5.87
CA SER A 43 14.20 6.54 6.53
C SER A 43 15.41 6.92 5.69
N PRO A 44 15.32 8.01 4.89
CA PRO A 44 16.44 8.45 4.05
C PRO A 44 17.61 9.02 4.86
N SER A 45 17.34 9.51 6.07
CA SER A 45 18.34 10.01 7.02
C SER A 45 17.84 9.78 8.45
N PRO A 46 18.74 9.74 9.45
CA PRO A 46 18.35 9.52 10.84
C PRO A 46 17.24 10.48 11.30
N ALA A 47 16.23 9.94 11.99
CA ALA A 47 15.08 10.68 12.51
C ALA A 47 14.26 11.42 11.44
N VAL A 48 14.29 10.94 10.19
CA VAL A 48 13.41 11.37 9.10
C VAL A 48 12.70 10.15 8.57
N VAL A 49 11.37 10.17 8.62
CA VAL A 49 10.52 9.06 8.18
C VAL A 49 9.67 9.53 7.03
N LYS A 50 9.80 8.83 5.89
CA LYS A 50 9.05 9.06 4.68
C LYS A 50 8.05 7.93 4.49
N VAL A 51 6.77 8.25 4.59
CA VAL A 51 5.68 7.30 4.35
C VAL A 51 5.08 7.59 2.98
N THR A 52 5.06 6.58 2.13
CA THR A 52 4.46 6.66 0.79
C THR A 52 3.16 5.87 0.78
N VAL A 53 2.07 6.53 0.40
CA VAL A 53 0.70 5.99 0.45
C VAL A 53 0.20 5.70 -0.96
N LEU A 54 -0.30 4.48 -1.15
CA LEU A 54 -1.02 4.06 -2.34
C LEU A 54 -2.53 4.06 -2.03
N ALA A 55 -3.30 4.80 -2.83
CA ALA A 55 -4.75 4.80 -2.71
C ALA A 55 -5.37 3.56 -3.36
N LEU A 56 -6.51 3.12 -2.81
CA LEU A 56 -7.31 2.03 -3.37
C LEU A 56 -8.11 2.46 -4.59
N GLU A 57 -8.52 3.73 -4.63
CA GLU A 57 -9.37 4.26 -5.68
C GLU A 57 -8.57 4.97 -6.80
N GLY A 58 -9.16 5.01 -7.99
CA GLY A 58 -8.61 5.73 -9.13
C GLY A 58 -7.33 5.11 -9.69
N SER A 59 -6.34 5.95 -9.98
CA SER A 59 -5.04 5.53 -10.56
C SER A 59 -4.05 5.00 -9.51
N GLY A 60 -4.44 4.92 -8.24
CA GLY A 60 -3.57 4.62 -7.11
C GLY A 60 -2.90 5.84 -6.47
N ALA A 61 -3.02 7.02 -7.08
CA ALA A 61 -2.52 8.26 -6.51
C ALA A 61 -3.38 8.71 -5.31
N ALA A 62 -2.74 9.01 -4.18
CA ALA A 62 -3.41 9.46 -2.97
C ALA A 62 -3.73 10.97 -3.04
N GLY A 63 -5.01 11.31 -2.88
CA GLY A 63 -5.46 12.69 -2.78
C GLY A 63 -5.01 13.38 -1.49
N ALA A 64 -5.06 14.71 -1.49
CA ALA A 64 -4.61 15.53 -0.34
C ALA A 64 -5.35 15.18 0.96
N ASP A 65 -6.66 14.93 0.89
CA ASP A 65 -7.47 14.59 2.07
C ASP A 65 -7.06 13.25 2.70
N LEU A 66 -6.72 12.25 1.87
CA LEU A 66 -6.24 10.95 2.33
C LEU A 66 -4.85 11.08 2.96
N LEU A 67 -3.95 11.84 2.31
CA LEU A 67 -2.61 12.10 2.83
C LEU A 67 -2.66 12.82 4.18
N GLU A 68 -3.56 13.79 4.33
CA GLU A 68 -3.73 14.52 5.59
C GLU A 68 -4.31 13.62 6.69
N THR A 69 -5.28 12.76 6.36
CA THR A 69 -5.83 11.76 7.30
C THR A 69 -4.73 10.84 7.82
N VAL A 70 -3.90 10.30 6.92
CA VAL A 70 -2.77 9.44 7.28
C VAL A 70 -1.72 10.22 8.08
N ARG A 71 -1.41 11.45 7.68
CA ARG A 71 -0.45 12.31 8.39
C ARG A 71 -0.91 12.60 9.81
N LEU A 72 -2.18 12.92 10.02
CA LEU A 72 -2.74 13.17 11.36
C LEU A 72 -2.66 11.92 12.24
N ASN A 73 -3.06 10.77 11.72
CA ASN A 73 -3.00 9.51 12.47
C ASN A 73 -1.55 9.13 12.87
N LEU A 74 -0.60 9.30 11.95
CA LEU A 74 0.81 9.03 12.20
C LEU A 74 1.53 10.12 13.01
N SER A 75 0.91 11.29 13.19
CA SER A 75 1.46 12.40 13.99
C SER A 75 0.93 12.40 15.43
N ASP A 76 0.07 11.44 15.78
CA ASP A 76 -0.42 11.24 17.14
C ASP A 76 0.75 10.99 18.11
N GLU A 77 0.70 11.58 19.31
CA GLU A 77 1.76 11.49 20.31
C GLU A 77 1.99 10.06 20.81
N ASP A 78 0.94 9.22 20.80
CA ASP A 78 1.02 7.81 21.18
C ASP A 78 1.49 6.91 20.03
N VAL A 79 1.49 7.43 18.79
CA VAL A 79 1.92 6.67 17.60
C VAL A 79 3.35 7.03 17.22
N ARG A 80 3.69 8.32 17.16
CA ARG A 80 4.98 8.77 16.62
C ARG A 80 6.07 8.80 17.70
N PRO A 81 7.23 8.17 17.46
CA PRO A 81 8.40 8.41 18.29
C PRO A 81 8.78 9.90 18.31
N LEU A 82 9.12 10.42 19.49
CA LEU A 82 9.32 11.85 19.74
C LEU A 82 10.31 12.52 18.77
N GLY A 83 11.37 11.81 18.39
CA GLY A 83 12.45 12.35 17.58
C GLY A 83 12.17 12.43 16.08
N ASP A 84 11.11 11.78 15.59
CA ASP A 84 10.95 11.52 14.16
C ASP A 84 10.25 12.66 13.42
N ARG A 85 10.86 13.07 12.30
CA ARG A 85 10.30 14.02 11.35
C ARG A 85 9.55 13.25 10.27
N LEU A 86 8.23 13.26 10.38
CA LEU A 86 7.35 12.53 9.47
C LEU A 86 7.02 13.35 8.21
N THR A 87 7.18 12.74 7.04
CA THR A 87 6.64 13.22 5.77
C THR A 87 5.77 12.14 5.15
N VAL A 88 4.53 12.49 4.79
CA VAL A 88 3.60 11.59 4.08
C VAL A 88 3.43 12.09 2.66
N GLN A 89 3.55 11.19 1.67
CA GLN A 89 3.42 11.53 0.26
C GLN A 89 2.63 10.47 -0.51
N SER A 90 2.07 10.84 -1.66
CA SER A 90 1.45 9.88 -2.58
C SER A 90 2.52 9.02 -3.25
N ALA A 91 2.17 7.78 -3.57
CA ALA A 91 2.91 6.96 -4.51
C ALA A 91 2.97 7.62 -5.89
N GLU A 92 4.13 7.48 -6.55
CA GLU A 92 4.29 7.82 -7.96
C GLU A 92 3.80 6.64 -8.80
N ILE A 93 2.82 6.90 -9.67
CA ILE A 93 2.22 5.86 -10.53
C ILE A 93 2.99 5.81 -11.85
N LEU A 94 3.76 4.74 -12.02
CA LEU A 94 4.50 4.47 -13.25
C LEU A 94 3.66 3.57 -14.18
N PRO A 95 3.02 4.12 -15.23
CA PRO A 95 2.21 3.30 -16.13
C PRO A 95 3.11 2.39 -16.95
N TYR A 96 2.82 1.09 -16.92
CA TYR A 96 3.53 0.10 -17.73
C TYR A 96 2.54 -0.71 -18.58
N ARG A 97 3.06 -1.38 -19.61
CA ARG A 97 2.27 -2.27 -20.47
C ARG A 97 3.02 -3.58 -20.60
N ILE A 98 2.30 -4.69 -20.46
CA ILE A 98 2.82 -6.03 -20.71
C ILE A 98 2.44 -6.41 -22.15
N ASN A 99 3.42 -6.84 -22.94
CA ASN A 99 3.18 -7.49 -24.22
C ASN A 99 3.63 -8.96 -24.09
N ALA A 100 2.65 -9.86 -24.05
CA ALA A 100 2.88 -11.29 -23.85
C ALA A 100 2.33 -12.08 -25.03
N VAL A 101 3.10 -13.07 -25.49
CA VAL A 101 2.65 -14.08 -26.46
C VAL A 101 2.30 -15.33 -25.67
N VAL A 102 1.01 -15.72 -25.71
CA VAL A 102 0.52 -16.89 -25.00
C VAL A 102 0.50 -18.08 -25.95
N HIS A 103 1.21 -19.16 -25.60
CA HIS A 103 1.17 -20.44 -26.32
C HIS A 103 0.24 -21.39 -25.58
N MET A 104 -0.81 -21.85 -26.26
CA MET A 104 -1.79 -22.78 -25.69
C MET A 104 -1.51 -24.21 -26.13
N VAL A 105 -1.76 -25.17 -25.22
CA VAL A 105 -1.45 -26.60 -25.44
C VAL A 105 -2.44 -27.27 -26.40
N GLY A 106 -3.66 -26.73 -26.54
CA GLY A 106 -4.71 -27.24 -27.42
C GLY A 106 -5.29 -26.19 -28.35
N SER A 107 -6.02 -26.64 -29.38
CA SER A 107 -6.77 -25.79 -30.34
C SER A 107 -8.29 -25.91 -30.12
N GLY A 108 -8.71 -26.15 -28.88
CA GLY A 108 -10.11 -26.29 -28.52
C GLY A 108 -10.82 -24.95 -28.29
N PRO A 109 -12.16 -24.94 -28.22
CA PRO A 109 -12.97 -23.74 -28.00
C PRO A 109 -12.67 -23.03 -26.66
N GLU A 110 -12.09 -23.73 -25.68
CA GLU A 110 -11.63 -23.16 -24.40
C GLU A 110 -10.52 -22.11 -24.54
N THR A 111 -9.85 -22.06 -25.70
CA THR A 111 -8.75 -21.14 -26.00
C THR A 111 -9.18 -19.67 -25.90
N GLU A 112 -10.38 -19.33 -26.42
CA GLU A 112 -10.88 -17.95 -26.37
C GLU A 112 -11.21 -17.51 -24.94
N ALA A 113 -11.86 -18.38 -24.16
CA ALA A 113 -12.16 -18.10 -22.76
C ALA A 113 -10.88 -17.95 -21.92
N THR A 114 -9.87 -18.80 -22.17
CA THR A 114 -8.57 -18.72 -21.51
C THR A 114 -7.83 -17.45 -21.89
N LEU A 115 -7.84 -17.05 -23.16
CA LEU A 115 -7.21 -15.80 -23.62
C LEU A 115 -7.88 -14.57 -23.02
N ALA A 116 -9.21 -14.58 -22.91
CA ALA A 116 -9.97 -13.50 -22.28
C ALA A 116 -9.61 -13.35 -20.80
N GLU A 117 -9.54 -14.46 -20.06
CA GLU A 117 -9.09 -14.45 -18.66
C GLU A 117 -7.64 -13.98 -18.52
N CYS A 118 -6.73 -14.41 -19.41
CA CYS A 118 -5.35 -13.95 -19.42
C CYS A 118 -5.19 -12.44 -19.67
N LYS A 119 -6.15 -11.78 -20.33
CA LYS A 119 -6.13 -10.33 -20.55
C LYS A 119 -6.69 -9.52 -19.38
N ASN A 120 -7.53 -10.16 -18.56
CA ASN A 120 -8.15 -9.52 -17.41
C ASN A 120 -7.24 -9.52 -16.16
N ARG A 121 -6.20 -10.34 -16.15
CA ARG A 121 -5.20 -10.45 -15.06
C ARG A 121 -3.91 -9.73 -15.43
#